data_AF-A0A2R7NXG3-F1
#
_entry.id   AF-A0A2R7NXG3-F1
#
_cell.length_a   1.000
_cell.length_b   1.000
_cell.length_c   1.000
_cell.angle_alpha   90.00
_cell.angle_beta   90.00
_cell.angle_gamma   90.00
#
_symmetry.space_group_name_H-M   'P 1'
#
loop_
_entity.id
_entity.type
_entity.pdbx_description
1 polymer ?
#
loop_
_entity_poly.entity_id
_entity_poly.type
_entity_poly.pdbx_seq_one_letter_code
_entity_poly.pdbx_strand_id
1 'polypeptide(L)'
;MKIITTLIVLLPSIALFSQNNIKVYHEKKGDTLSLYADNKGIYPMSLVFSGSPEVENMKIPQPFKMTQIIPANSLKNRVGYFIVDDKTKGWKVKKVPGYMMYIGDVTLKNYDKYY
;
A
#
# COMPACT_ATOMS: atom_id res chain seq x y z
N MET A 1 44.54 0.37 6.96
CA MET A 1 43.84 1.57 6.42
C MET A 1 42.80 1.22 5.36
N LYS A 2 43.12 0.47 4.30
CA LYS A 2 42.18 0.16 3.20
C LYS A 2 40.82 -0.43 3.67
N ILE A 3 40.84 -1.39 4.59
CA ILE A 3 39.61 -2.04 5.11
C ILE A 3 38.68 -1.06 5.83
N ILE A 4 39.24 -0.12 6.61
CA ILE A 4 38.46 0.85 7.39
C ILE A 4 37.76 1.85 6.46
N THR A 5 38.47 2.35 5.44
CA THR A 5 37.90 3.24 4.42
C THR A 5 36.82 2.54 3.60
N THR A 6 37.02 1.26 3.25
CA THR A 6 36.01 0.49 2.53
C THR A 6 34.75 0.28 3.36
N LEU A 7 34.89 0.03 4.67
CA LEU A 7 33.76 -0.13 5.58
C LEU A 7 32.94 1.17 5.75
N ILE A 8 33.61 2.32 5.85
CA ILE A 8 32.97 3.64 5.99
C ILE A 8 32.15 4.01 4.74
N VAL A 9 32.56 3.56 3.55
CA VAL A 9 31.83 3.83 2.29
C VAL A 9 30.67 2.85 2.06
N LEU A 10 30.81 1.59 2.50
CA LEU A 10 29.77 0.56 2.33
C LEU A 10 28.61 0.66 3.34
N LEU A 11 28.85 1.14 4.56
CA LEU A 11 27.80 1.26 5.58
C LEU A 11 26.65 2.21 5.18
N PRO A 12 26.89 3.43 4.66
CA PRO A 12 25.81 4.36 4.33
C PRO A 12 25.02 3.95 3.08
N SER A 13 25.61 3.19 2.17
CA SER A 13 24.90 2.70 0.98
C SER A 13 23.78 1.72 1.38
N ILE A 14 24.00 0.85 2.37
CA ILE A 14 22.97 -0.07 2.88
C ILE A 14 21.77 0.71 3.46
N ALA A 15 22.01 1.82 4.16
CA ALA A 15 20.94 2.64 4.73
C ALA A 15 20.09 3.36 3.67
N LEU A 16 20.68 3.74 2.54
CA LEU A 16 19.98 4.39 1.43
C LEU A 16 19.08 3.41 0.66
N PHE A 17 19.49 2.15 0.51
CA PHE A 17 18.71 1.13 -0.23
C PHE A 17 17.66 0.38 0.62
N SER A 18 17.66 0.54 1.95
CA SER A 18 16.75 -0.15 2.87
C SER A 18 15.43 0.60 3.15
N GLN A 19 15.26 1.83 2.63
CA GLN A 19 14.06 2.61 2.90
C GLN A 19 12.84 2.04 2.16
N ASN A 20 11.98 1.33 2.88
CA ASN A 20 10.64 0.96 2.42
C ASN A 20 9.81 2.23 2.24
N ASN A 21 9.73 2.69 1.00
CA ASN A 21 9.04 3.93 0.64
C ASN A 21 7.51 3.79 0.62
N ILE A 22 6.98 2.56 0.63
CA ILE A 22 5.54 2.30 0.69
C ILE A 22 5.16 1.64 2.00
N LYS A 23 4.09 2.12 2.62
CA LYS A 23 3.50 1.52 3.82
C LYS A 23 2.00 1.35 3.63
N VAL A 24 1.52 0.11 3.73
CA VAL A 24 0.08 -0.20 3.75
C VAL A 24 -0.33 -0.55 5.18
N TYR A 25 -1.42 0.03 5.66
CA TYR A 25 -1.92 -0.16 7.02
C TYR A 25 -3.42 0.07 7.08
N HIS A 26 -4.04 -0.38 8.16
CA HIS A 26 -5.45 -0.16 8.42
C HIS A 26 -5.64 0.75 9.63
N GLU A 27 -6.69 1.56 9.60
CA GLU A 27 -7.15 2.34 10.75
C GLU A 27 -8.60 1.96 11.06
N LYS A 28 -8.87 1.66 12.33
CA LYS A 28 -10.22 1.43 12.85
C LYS A 28 -10.73 2.69 13.54
N LYS A 29 -11.93 3.14 13.20
CA LYS A 29 -12.59 4.28 13.85
C LYS A 29 -14.08 4.00 14.04
N GLY A 30 -14.48 3.71 15.28
CA GLY A 30 -15.85 3.31 15.61
C GLY A 30 -16.29 2.10 14.77
N ASP A 31 -17.38 2.29 14.02
CA ASP A 31 -18.01 1.30 13.14
C ASP A 31 -17.38 1.26 11.73
N THR A 32 -16.16 1.76 11.57
CA THR A 32 -15.49 1.83 10.28
C THR A 32 -14.07 1.28 10.33
N LEU A 33 -13.64 0.70 9.22
CA LEU A 33 -12.26 0.31 8.96
C LEU A 33 -11.82 0.89 7.62
N SER A 34 -10.69 1.55 7.59
CA SER A 34 -10.08 2.09 6.37
C SER A 34 -8.73 1.43 6.14
N LEU A 35 -8.45 1.05 4.89
CA LEU A 35 -7.12 0.62 4.44
C LEU A 35 -6.46 1.81 3.75
N TYR A 36 -5.25 2.15 4.18
CA TYR A 36 -4.46 3.27 3.69
C TYR A 36 -3.13 2.80 3.13
N ALA A 37 -2.62 3.57 2.18
CA ALA A 37 -1.28 3.44 1.65
C ALA A 37 -0.55 4.80 1.70
N ASP A 38 0.64 4.81 2.24
CA ASP A 38 1.58 5.92 2.18
C ASP A 38 2.65 5.62 1.13
N ASN A 39 3.05 6.62 0.36
CA ASN A 39 4.15 6.59 -0.58
C ASN A 39 5.10 7.77 -0.31
N LYS A 40 6.23 7.48 0.34
CA LYS A 40 7.33 8.43 0.57
C LYS A 40 8.35 8.43 -0.58
N GLY A 41 8.10 7.65 -1.63
CA GLY A 41 8.94 7.59 -2.82
C GLY A 41 8.72 8.79 -3.73
N ILE A 42 9.72 9.06 -4.56
CA ILE A 42 9.70 10.14 -5.56
C ILE A 42 8.89 9.79 -6.82
N TYR A 43 8.51 8.52 -6.98
CA TYR A 43 7.70 8.03 -8.09
C TYR A 43 6.32 7.60 -7.60
N PRO A 44 5.28 7.70 -8.44
CA PRO A 44 4.01 7.04 -8.15
C PRO A 44 4.22 5.53 -8.05
N MET A 45 3.34 4.85 -7.31
CA MET A 45 3.41 3.41 -7.09
C MET A 45 2.04 2.78 -7.36
N SER A 46 2.02 1.68 -8.09
CA SER A 46 0.81 0.90 -8.34
C SER A 46 0.71 -0.24 -7.33
N LEU A 47 -0.39 -0.28 -6.58
CA LEU A 47 -0.81 -1.42 -5.75
C LEU A 47 -1.82 -2.27 -6.51
N VAL A 48 -1.45 -3.51 -6.81
CA VAL A 48 -2.29 -4.48 -7.52
C VAL A 48 -2.67 -5.61 -6.56
N PHE A 49 -3.93 -5.63 -6.13
CA PHE A 49 -4.48 -6.66 -5.25
C PHE A 49 -4.77 -7.95 -6.01
N SER A 50 -4.57 -9.11 -5.37
CA SER A 50 -4.83 -10.42 -5.96
C SER A 50 -6.30 -10.88 -5.87
N GLY A 51 -7.11 -10.18 -5.09
CA GLY A 51 -8.55 -10.43 -4.97
C GLY A 51 -9.28 -9.26 -4.31
N SER A 52 -10.54 -9.50 -3.97
CA SER A 52 -11.33 -8.58 -3.14
C SER A 52 -11.20 -8.92 -1.65
N PRO A 53 -11.36 -7.95 -0.74
CA PRO A 53 -11.41 -8.18 0.70
C PRO A 53 -12.60 -9.06 1.11
N GLU A 54 -12.35 -10.00 2.01
CA GLU A 54 -13.39 -10.82 2.63
C GLU A 54 -13.73 -10.24 3.99
N VAL A 55 -15.00 -9.86 4.18
CA VAL A 55 -15.49 -9.20 5.39
C VAL A 55 -16.72 -9.89 5.95
N GLU A 56 -16.90 -9.79 7.26
CA GLU A 56 -18.02 -10.34 8.01
C GLU A 56 -18.77 -9.20 8.69
N ASN A 57 -20.09 -9.13 8.44
CA ASN A 57 -20.96 -8.07 8.96
C ASN A 57 -20.42 -6.65 8.65
N MET A 58 -19.86 -6.47 7.46
CA MET A 58 -19.43 -5.17 6.95
C MET A 58 -19.85 -4.99 5.50
N LYS A 59 -20.12 -3.75 5.13
CA LYS A 59 -20.39 -3.28 3.78
C LYS A 59 -19.19 -2.53 3.22
N ILE A 60 -18.98 -2.67 1.91
CA ILE A 60 -18.00 -1.88 1.16
C ILE A 60 -18.79 -0.80 0.40
N PRO A 61 -18.94 0.42 0.95
CA PRO A 61 -19.80 1.45 0.37
C PRO A 61 -19.26 2.01 -0.96
N GLN A 62 -17.99 1.76 -1.26
CA GLN A 62 -17.33 2.15 -2.51
C GLN A 62 -16.74 0.90 -3.16
N PRO A 63 -16.87 0.70 -4.48
CA PRO A 63 -16.25 -0.44 -5.16
C PRO A 63 -14.75 -0.51 -4.84
N PHE A 64 -14.31 -1.69 -4.40
CA PHE A 64 -12.90 -1.92 -4.12
C PHE A 64 -12.13 -1.98 -5.45
N LYS A 65 -11.19 -1.07 -5.65
CA LYS A 65 -10.36 -1.08 -6.86
C LYS A 65 -9.21 -2.06 -6.68
N MET A 66 -9.14 -3.00 -7.60
CA MET A 66 -8.08 -4.01 -7.68
C MET A 66 -6.70 -3.41 -7.96
N THR A 67 -6.67 -2.29 -8.70
CA THR A 67 -5.45 -1.52 -8.99
C THR A 67 -5.63 -0.12 -8.44
N GLN A 68 -4.70 0.31 -7.58
CA GLN A 68 -4.68 1.63 -6.96
C GLN A 68 -3.35 2.32 -7.28
N ILE A 69 -3.42 3.53 -7.81
CA ILE A 69 -2.23 4.36 -8.05
C ILE A 69 -2.04 5.27 -6.85
N ILE A 70 -0.90 5.15 -6.20
CA ILE A 70 -0.51 5.95 -5.04
C ILE A 70 0.48 7.02 -5.51
N PRO A 71 0.11 8.31 -5.48
CA PRO A 71 0.99 9.39 -5.93
C PRO A 71 2.32 9.42 -5.17
N ALA A 72 3.37 9.95 -5.80
CA ALA A 72 4.64 10.21 -5.12
C ALA A 72 4.46 11.15 -3.93
N ASN A 73 5.26 10.99 -2.88
CA ASN A 73 5.26 11.85 -1.68
C ASN A 73 3.87 12.09 -1.06
N SER A 74 3.04 11.06 -1.01
CA SER A 74 1.66 11.14 -0.51
C SER A 74 1.44 10.25 0.72
N LEU A 75 0.56 10.68 1.62
CA LEU A 75 0.22 9.96 2.86
C LEU A 75 -1.30 9.75 2.92
N LYS A 76 -1.72 8.69 3.64
CA LYS A 76 -3.13 8.37 3.90
C LYS A 76 -3.99 8.24 2.65
N ASN A 77 -3.45 7.67 1.57
CA ASN A 77 -4.25 7.36 0.39
C ASN A 77 -5.18 6.20 0.71
N ARG A 78 -6.49 6.45 0.74
CA ARG A 78 -7.48 5.43 1.09
C ARG A 78 -7.65 4.46 -0.07
N VAL A 79 -7.22 3.22 0.15
CA VAL A 79 -7.28 2.13 -0.85
C VAL A 79 -8.42 1.14 -0.59
N GLY A 80 -9.01 1.16 0.60
CA GLY A 80 -10.21 0.39 0.95
C GLY A 80 -10.98 1.04 2.09
N TYR A 81 -12.29 0.83 2.12
CA TYR A 81 -13.17 1.39 3.15
C TYR A 81 -14.33 0.44 3.44
N PHE A 82 -14.55 0.18 4.72
CA PHE A 82 -15.53 -0.78 5.22
C PHE A 82 -16.32 -0.15 6.36
N ILE A 83 -17.63 -0.39 6.36
CA ILE A 83 -18.55 0.08 7.40
C ILE A 83 -19.27 -1.14 7.96
N VAL A 84 -19.45 -1.20 9.28
CA VAL A 84 -20.27 -2.26 9.92
C VAL A 84 -21.69 -2.21 9.36
N ASP A 85 -22.22 -3.37 9.02
CA ASP A 85 -23.58 -3.49 8.50
C ASP A 85 -24.61 -3.46 9.63
N ASP A 86 -24.53 -4.42 10.56
CA ASP A 86 -25.37 -4.51 11.74
C ASP A 86 -24.55 -4.25 13.01
N LYS A 87 -24.82 -3.12 13.67
CA LYS A 87 -24.09 -2.68 14.87
C LYS A 87 -24.33 -3.55 16.09
N THR A 88 -25.36 -4.41 16.07
CA THR A 88 -25.69 -5.31 17.18
C THR A 88 -24.90 -6.62 17.14
N LYS A 89 -24.24 -6.90 16.02
CA LYS A 89 -23.49 -8.14 15.78
C LYS A 89 -21.98 -7.87 15.75
N GLY A 90 -21.20 -8.90 16.09
CA GLY A 90 -19.75 -8.87 15.87
C GLY A 90 -19.41 -8.66 14.39
N TRP A 91 -18.24 -8.10 14.12
CA TRP A 91 -17.76 -7.85 12.76
C TRP A 91 -16.27 -8.09 12.67
N LYS A 92 -15.81 -8.49 11.48
CA LYS A 92 -14.40 -8.85 11.26
C LYS A 92 -14.01 -8.70 9.79
N VAL A 93 -12.78 -8.26 9.54
CA VAL A 93 -12.13 -8.50 8.23
C VAL A 93 -11.49 -9.88 8.28
N LYS A 94 -12.05 -10.82 7.52
CA LYS A 94 -11.55 -12.19 7.46
C LYS A 94 -10.22 -12.24 6.75
N LYS A 95 -10.11 -11.53 5.62
CA LYS A 95 -8.92 -11.53 4.78
C LYS A 95 -8.79 -10.23 4.01
N VAL A 96 -7.61 -9.62 4.09
CA VAL A 96 -7.17 -8.61 3.13
C VAL A 96 -6.40 -9.34 2.02
N PRO A 97 -6.74 -9.16 0.74
CA PRO A 97 -6.04 -9.80 -0.35
C PRO A 97 -4.57 -9.40 -0.35
N GLY A 98 -3.70 -10.33 -0.74
CA GLY A 98 -2.30 -10.00 -1.02
C GLY A 98 -2.21 -8.98 -2.13
N TYR A 99 -1.09 -8.26 -2.21
CA TYR A 99 -0.87 -7.26 -3.25
C TYR A 99 0.57 -7.29 -3.74
N MET A 100 0.74 -6.91 -5.00
CA MET A 100 2.04 -6.59 -5.59
C MET A 100 2.18 -5.08 -5.73
N MET A 101 3.41 -4.60 -5.64
CA MET A 101 3.76 -3.20 -5.78
C MET A 101 4.64 -3.01 -7.01
N TYR A 102 4.26 -2.10 -7.89
CA TYR A 102 5.04 -1.73 -9.07
C TYR A 102 5.37 -0.24 -9.01
N ILE A 103 6.57 0.11 -9.45
CA ILE A 103 6.96 1.52 -9.61
C ILE A 103 6.20 2.08 -10.81
N GLY A 104 5.66 3.29 -10.68
CA GLY A 104 4.91 3.96 -11.74
C GLY A 104 3.44 3.56 -11.81
N ASP A 105 2.78 4.00 -12.88
CA ASP A 105 1.37 3.74 -13.16
C ASP A 105 1.22 2.61 -14.19
N VAL A 106 0.79 1.44 -13.72
CA VAL A 106 0.61 0.24 -14.55
C VAL A 106 -0.64 0.28 -15.42
N THR A 107 -1.52 1.28 -15.24
CA THR A 107 -2.73 1.44 -16.06
C THR A 107 -2.47 2.16 -17.38
N LEU A 108 -1.29 2.78 -17.52
CA LEU A 108 -0.88 3.44 -18.76
C LEU A 108 -0.50 2.39 -19.82
N LYS A 109 -1.23 2.40 -20.96
CA LYS A 109 -1.06 1.46 -22.09
C LYS A 109 0.34 1.38 -22.71
N ASN A 110 1.26 2.27 -22.37
CA ASN A 110 2.61 2.35 -22.94
C ASN A 110 3.71 2.35 -21.87
N TYR A 111 3.46 1.82 -20.67
CA TYR A 111 4.41 1.85 -19.56
C TYR A 111 5.80 1.27 -19.93
N ASP A 112 5.85 0.19 -20.72
CA ASP A 112 7.10 -0.45 -21.16
C ASP A 112 7.68 0.10 -22.48
N LYS A 113 7.04 1.09 -23.12
CA LYS A 113 7.45 1.50 -24.48
C LYS A 113 8.78 2.27 -24.52
N TYR A 114 9.29 2.68 -23.36
CA TYR A 114 10.49 3.49 -23.21
C TYR A 114 11.53 2.88 -22.25
N TYR A 115 11.34 1.60 -21.88
CA TYR A 115 12.31 0.81 -21.11
C TYR A 115 12.94 -0.27 -21.98
#